data_AF-A0A258DRT4-F1
#
_entry.id   AF-A0A258DRT4-F1
#
_cell.length_a   1.000
_cell.length_b   1.000
_cell.length_c   1.000
_cell.angle_alpha   90.00
_cell.angle_beta   90.00
_cell.angle_gamma   90.00
#
_symmetry.space_group_name_H-M   'P 1'
#
loop_
_entity.id
_entity.type
_entity.pdbx_description
1 polymer ?
#
loop_
_entity_poly.entity_id
_entity_poly.type
_entity_poly.pdbx_seq_one_letter_code
_entity_poly.pdbx_strand_id
1 'polypeptide(L)'
;MGEIQAAWAAFRAMVRAALRDPVWAIGAVIASPFRYWRAFIGGLLFVAIAGVVLSLVVEHVLPRGPLRTVGNVTVSLILMVMIFRMIAHPMVAHFGGQADDTHGTARFATDREVAPLTETKTGLLIGRTLRTKKPLYYDGPAHLLTMAPTRTGKGVGTVIPNL
;
A
#
# COMPACT_ATOMS: atom_id res chain seq x y z
N MET A 1 7.18 -2.68 -11.08
CA MET A 1 7.33 -3.10 -9.67
C MET A 1 7.09 -4.60 -9.62
N GLY A 2 7.95 -5.37 -8.95
CA GLY A 2 7.78 -6.83 -8.91
C GLY A 2 6.52 -7.26 -8.15
N GLU A 3 5.86 -8.33 -8.56
CA GLU A 3 4.65 -8.86 -7.89
C GLU A 3 4.85 -9.06 -6.39
N ILE A 4 6.05 -9.45 -5.97
CA ILE A 4 6.44 -9.63 -4.57
C ILE A 4 6.45 -8.29 -3.82
N GLN A 5 6.93 -7.22 -4.45
CA GLN A 5 6.96 -5.87 -3.86
C GLN A 5 5.55 -5.31 -3.72
N ALA A 6 4.68 -5.53 -4.71
CA ALA A 6 3.28 -5.14 -4.66
C ALA A 6 2.52 -5.90 -3.56
N ALA A 7 2.73 -7.22 -3.43
CA ALA A 7 2.16 -8.02 -2.35
C ALA A 7 2.62 -7.54 -0.97
N TRP A 8 3.91 -7.20 -0.82
CA TRP A 8 4.44 -6.66 0.44
C TRP A 8 3.88 -5.29 0.79
N ALA A 9 3.75 -4.39 -0.20
CA ALA A 9 3.13 -3.08 -0.01
C ALA A 9 1.66 -3.20 0.39
N ALA A 10 0.90 -4.05 -0.29
CA ALA A 10 -0.50 -4.35 0.02
C ALA A 10 -0.66 -4.95 1.42
N PHE A 11 0.22 -5.88 1.81
CA PHE A 11 0.22 -6.46 3.16
C PHE A 11 0.43 -5.39 4.24
N ARG A 12 1.42 -4.51 4.06
CA ARG A 12 1.66 -3.39 4.99
C ARG A 12 0.51 -2.39 5.03
N ALA A 13 -0.20 -2.20 3.92
CA ALA A 13 -1.39 -1.35 3.87
C ALA A 13 -2.55 -2.00 4.65
N MET A 14 -2.81 -3.29 4.43
CA MET A 14 -3.81 -4.08 5.16
C MET A 14 -3.55 -4.06 6.67
N VAL A 15 -2.32 -4.30 7.11
CA VAL A 15 -1.96 -4.27 8.54
C VAL A 15 -2.17 -2.89 9.14
N ARG A 16 -1.78 -1.81 8.44
CA ARG A 16 -2.04 -0.44 8.93
C ARG A 16 -3.53 -0.12 9.01
N ALA A 17 -4.34 -0.57 8.05
CA ALA A 17 -5.79 -0.41 8.08
C ALA A 17 -6.41 -1.17 9.26
N ALA A 18 -5.99 -2.41 9.49
CA ALA A 18 -6.46 -3.22 10.62
C ALA A 18 -6.07 -2.63 11.99
N LEU A 19 -4.89 -2.00 12.09
CA LEU A 19 -4.44 -1.33 13.31
C LEU A 19 -5.16 0.00 13.57
N ARG A 20 -5.68 0.67 12.53
CA ARG A 20 -6.44 1.92 12.68
C ARG A 20 -7.87 1.67 13.17
N ASP A 21 -8.52 0.60 12.71
CA ASP A 21 -9.89 0.21 13.11
C ASP A 21 -10.00 -1.28 13.44
N PRO A 22 -9.72 -1.68 14.70
CA PRO A 22 -9.72 -3.10 15.09
C PRO A 22 -11.12 -3.74 15.05
N VAL A 23 -12.18 -2.96 15.33
CA VAL A 23 -13.57 -3.45 15.32
C VAL A 23 -14.02 -3.78 13.90
N TRP A 24 -13.68 -2.93 12.92
CA TRP A 24 -13.97 -3.19 11.51
C TRP A 24 -13.20 -4.40 11.00
N ALA A 25 -11.93 -4.54 11.39
CA ALA A 25 -11.10 -5.68 10.98
C ALA A 25 -11.67 -7.02 11.50
N ILE A 26 -12.10 -7.07 12.77
CA ILE A 26 -12.74 -8.26 13.36
C ILE A 26 -14.05 -8.56 12.62
N GLY A 27 -14.90 -7.55 12.37
CA GLY A 27 -16.14 -7.72 11.62
C GLY A 27 -15.92 -8.23 10.18
N ALA A 28 -14.87 -7.73 9.51
CA ALA A 28 -14.50 -8.16 8.18
C ALA A 28 -14.00 -9.61 8.16
N VAL A 29 -13.23 -10.05 9.16
CA VAL A 29 -12.79 -11.44 9.30
C VAL A 29 -14.00 -12.37 9.54
N ILE A 30 -14.96 -11.96 10.36
CA ILE A 30 -16.17 -12.74 10.66
C ILE A 30 -17.12 -12.81 9.46
N ALA A 31 -17.25 -11.73 8.69
CA ALA A 31 -18.12 -11.67 7.52
C ALA A 31 -17.47 -12.18 6.21
N SER A 32 -16.13 -12.33 6.20
CA SER A 32 -15.36 -12.82 5.05
C SER A 32 -15.83 -14.19 4.53
N PRO A 33 -16.09 -15.20 5.40
CA PRO A 33 -16.65 -16.48 5.01
C PRO A 33 -18.08 -16.43 4.48
N PHE A 34 -18.76 -15.29 4.49
CA PHE A 34 -20.11 -15.19 3.92
C PHE A 34 -20.12 -14.46 2.57
N ARG A 35 -19.23 -13.49 2.39
CA ARG A 35 -19.18 -12.65 1.18
C ARG A 35 -18.32 -13.24 0.06
N TYR A 36 -17.19 -13.87 0.41
CA TYR A 36 -16.20 -14.35 -0.57
C TYR A 36 -16.13 -15.87 -0.69
N TRP A 37 -16.95 -16.59 0.08
CA TRP A 37 -16.96 -18.05 0.20
C TRP A 37 -17.10 -18.78 -1.13
N ARG A 38 -17.96 -18.30 -2.03
CA ARG A 38 -18.18 -18.94 -3.34
C ARG A 38 -16.93 -18.91 -4.22
N ALA A 39 -16.26 -17.76 -4.29
CA ALA A 39 -15.04 -17.60 -5.08
C ALA A 39 -13.84 -18.30 -4.44
N PHE A 40 -13.75 -18.26 -3.10
CA PHE A 40 -12.70 -18.94 -2.35
C PHE A 40 -12.79 -20.46 -2.48
N ILE A 41 -13.99 -21.03 -2.32
CA ILE A 41 -14.23 -22.46 -2.53
C ILE A 41 -13.97 -22.86 -3.98
N GLY A 42 -14.42 -22.06 -4.95
CA GLY A 42 -14.17 -22.33 -6.37
C GLY A 42 -12.68 -22.38 -6.69
N GLY A 43 -11.90 -21.42 -6.16
CA GLY A 43 -10.44 -21.40 -6.31
C GLY A 43 -9.76 -22.58 -5.61
N LEU A 44 -10.15 -22.90 -4.38
CA LEU A 44 -9.62 -24.04 -3.62
C LEU A 44 -9.88 -25.36 -4.34
N LEU A 45 -11.10 -25.59 -4.82
CA LEU A 45 -11.48 -26.77 -5.58
C LEU A 45 -10.71 -26.85 -6.89
N PHE A 46 -10.56 -25.73 -7.60
CA PHE A 46 -9.77 -25.69 -8.83
C PHE A 46 -8.30 -26.08 -8.57
N VAL A 47 -7.68 -25.55 -7.51
CA VAL A 47 -6.31 -25.92 -7.11
C VAL A 47 -6.21 -27.40 -6.73
N ALA A 48 -7.17 -27.92 -5.97
CA ALA A 48 -7.22 -29.32 -5.57
C ALA A 48 -7.37 -30.25 -6.77
N ILE A 49 -8.30 -29.96 -7.68
CA ILE A 49 -8.54 -30.74 -8.90
C ILE A 49 -7.30 -30.70 -9.81
N ALA A 50 -6.74 -29.50 -10.05
CA ALA A 50 -5.54 -29.36 -10.87
C ALA A 50 -4.36 -30.14 -10.28
N GLY A 51 -4.17 -30.10 -8.95
CA GLY A 51 -3.12 -30.84 -8.27
C GLY A 51 -3.28 -32.34 -8.35
N VAL A 52 -4.51 -32.85 -8.20
CA VAL A 52 -4.82 -34.28 -8.36
C VAL A 52 -4.59 -34.72 -9.79
N VAL A 53 -5.10 -33.97 -10.78
CA VAL A 53 -4.93 -34.29 -12.21
C VAL A 53 -3.45 -34.30 -12.61
N LEU A 54 -2.70 -33.25 -12.25
CA LEU A 54 -1.26 -33.16 -12.55
C LEU A 54 -0.48 -34.29 -11.88
N SER A 55 -0.81 -34.62 -10.63
CA SER A 55 -0.16 -35.74 -9.93
C SER A 55 -0.46 -37.06 -10.63
N LEU A 56 -1.72 -37.35 -10.97
CA LEU A 56 -2.11 -38.57 -11.68
C LEU A 56 -1.44 -38.70 -13.05
N VAL A 57 -1.30 -37.59 -13.79
CA VAL A 57 -0.57 -37.56 -15.06
C VAL A 57 0.89 -37.94 -14.86
N VAL A 58 1.56 -37.37 -13.85
CA VAL A 58 2.94 -37.73 -13.53
C VAL A 58 3.04 -39.21 -13.16
N GLU A 59 2.09 -39.74 -12.38
CA GLU A 59 2.10 -41.15 -11.97
C GLU A 59 1.83 -42.14 -13.11
N HIS A 60 1.03 -41.77 -14.11
CA HIS A 60 0.66 -42.62 -15.23
C HIS A 60 1.66 -42.57 -16.39
N VAL A 61 2.29 -41.41 -16.62
CA VAL A 61 3.20 -41.20 -17.76
C VAL A 61 4.65 -41.53 -17.39
N LEU A 62 5.09 -41.24 -16.15
CA LEU A 62 6.48 -41.44 -15.76
C LEU A 62 6.69 -42.79 -15.05
N PRO A 63 7.66 -43.61 -15.48
CA PRO A 63 8.02 -44.84 -14.78
C PRO A 63 8.57 -44.54 -13.39
N ARG A 64 8.43 -45.52 -12.47
CA ARG A 64 8.96 -45.40 -11.11
C ARG A 64 10.48 -45.22 -11.18
N GLY A 65 10.97 -44.07 -10.73
CA GLY A 65 12.39 -43.69 -10.80
C GLY A 65 12.61 -42.22 -10.42
N PRO A 66 13.85 -41.72 -10.47
CA PRO A 66 14.18 -40.35 -10.08
C PRO A 66 13.42 -39.30 -10.91
N LEU A 67 13.08 -39.62 -12.17
CA LEU A 67 12.32 -38.74 -13.05
C LEU A 67 10.91 -38.46 -12.50
N ARG A 68 10.24 -39.44 -11.87
CA ARG A 68 8.92 -39.26 -11.23
C ARG A 68 9.02 -38.35 -10.01
N THR A 69 10.09 -38.47 -9.22
CA THR A 69 10.34 -37.57 -8.09
C THR A 69 10.51 -36.12 -8.56
N VAL A 70 11.27 -35.91 -9.65
CA VAL A 70 11.42 -34.59 -10.26
C VAL A 70 10.06 -34.05 -10.72
N GLY A 71 9.25 -34.86 -11.40
CA GLY A 71 7.89 -34.49 -11.81
C GLY A 71 7.00 -34.06 -10.64
N ASN A 72 6.99 -34.83 -9.55
CA ASN A 72 6.22 -34.51 -8.35
C ASN A 72 6.69 -33.22 -7.67
N VAL A 73 8.00 -32.97 -7.62
CA VAL A 73 8.56 -31.71 -7.09
C VAL A 73 8.15 -30.53 -7.97
N THR A 74 8.16 -30.68 -9.30
CA THR A 74 7.70 -29.64 -10.22
C THR A 74 6.21 -29.33 -10.04
N VAL A 75 5.35 -30.35 -9.93
CA VAL A 75 3.91 -30.16 -9.66
C VAL A 75 3.69 -29.47 -8.32
N SER A 76 4.42 -29.87 -7.27
CA SER A 76 4.36 -29.22 -5.96
C SER A 76 4.74 -27.73 -6.02
N LEU A 77 5.78 -27.39 -6.79
CA LEU A 77 6.20 -25.99 -6.98
C LEU A 77 5.14 -25.17 -7.74
N ILE A 78 4.50 -25.76 -8.76
CA ILE A 78 3.39 -25.12 -9.49
C ILE A 78 2.20 -24.87 -8.55
N LEU A 79 1.82 -25.85 -7.73
CA LEU A 79 0.74 -25.71 -6.76
C LEU A 79 1.05 -24.64 -5.72
N MET A 80 2.29 -24.57 -5.24
CA MET A 80 2.73 -23.54 -4.31
C MET A 80 2.57 -22.14 -4.90
N VAL A 81 2.98 -21.94 -6.16
CA VAL A 81 2.77 -20.65 -6.87
C VAL A 81 1.29 -20.35 -7.06
N MET A 82 0.47 -21.36 -7.36
CA MET A 82 -0.97 -21.16 -7.59
C MET A 82 -1.71 -20.77 -6.31
N ILE A 83 -1.38 -21.42 -5.17
CA ILE A 83 -1.89 -21.05 -3.84
C ILE A 83 -1.43 -19.64 -3.47
N PHE A 84 -0.15 -19.32 -3.70
CA PHE A 84 0.37 -17.99 -3.46
C PHE A 84 -0.39 -16.92 -4.26
N ARG A 85 -0.63 -17.15 -5.56
CA ARG A 85 -1.42 -16.23 -6.41
C ARG A 85 -2.88 -16.13 -5.95
N MET A 86 -3.51 -17.23 -5.54
CA MET A 86 -4.88 -17.25 -5.04
C MET A 86 -5.06 -16.35 -3.79
N ILE A 87 -4.05 -16.30 -2.92
CA ILE A 87 -4.08 -15.44 -1.72
C ILE A 87 -3.62 -14.01 -2.04
N ALA A 88 -2.56 -13.84 -2.82
CA ALA A 88 -1.97 -12.54 -3.08
C ALA A 88 -2.84 -11.66 -3.99
N HIS A 89 -3.52 -12.24 -4.99
CA HIS A 89 -4.32 -11.49 -5.95
C HIS A 89 -5.47 -10.67 -5.32
N PRO A 90 -6.36 -11.24 -4.48
CA PRO A 90 -7.41 -10.46 -3.83
C PRO A 90 -6.84 -9.42 -2.84
N MET A 91 -5.73 -9.74 -2.17
CA MET A 91 -5.08 -8.82 -1.24
C MET A 91 -4.49 -7.60 -1.98
N VAL A 92 -3.82 -7.80 -3.12
CA VAL A 92 -3.29 -6.72 -3.95
C VAL A 92 -4.42 -5.94 -4.63
N ALA A 93 -5.49 -6.59 -5.09
CA ALA A 93 -6.62 -5.89 -5.67
C ALA A 93 -7.34 -4.97 -4.66
N HIS A 94 -7.44 -5.40 -3.39
CA HIS A 94 -8.17 -4.65 -2.36
C HIS A 94 -7.30 -3.64 -1.59
N PHE A 95 -6.02 -3.96 -1.34
CA PHE A 95 -5.11 -3.15 -0.53
C PHE A 95 -3.87 -2.65 -1.28
N GLY A 96 -3.64 -3.11 -2.52
CA GLY A 96 -2.55 -2.65 -3.37
C GLY A 96 -2.88 -1.36 -4.11
N GLY A 97 -4.16 -1.00 -4.21
CA GLY A 97 -4.58 0.37 -4.52
C GLY A 97 -4.22 1.26 -3.34
N GLN A 98 -3.32 2.22 -3.57
CA GLN A 98 -2.99 3.26 -2.61
C GLN A 98 -4.29 3.93 -2.18
N ALA A 99 -4.63 3.79 -0.90
CA ALA A 99 -5.85 4.35 -0.35
C ALA A 99 -5.94 5.85 -0.66
N ASP A 100 -7.10 6.25 -1.19
CA ASP A 100 -7.62 7.63 -1.14
C ASP A 100 -6.96 8.72 -2.00
N ASP A 101 -6.51 8.41 -3.21
CA ASP A 101 -6.18 9.49 -4.18
C ASP A 101 -7.43 10.13 -4.83
N THR A 102 -8.65 9.81 -4.36
CA THR A 102 -9.90 10.46 -4.85
C THR A 102 -9.88 11.98 -4.67
N HIS A 103 -9.12 12.48 -3.71
CA HIS A 103 -8.90 13.91 -3.46
C HIS A 103 -7.44 14.35 -3.69
N GLY A 104 -6.64 13.50 -4.36
CA GLY A 104 -5.24 13.74 -4.67
C GLY A 104 -4.27 13.20 -3.61
N THR A 105 -3.00 13.09 -4.01
CA THR A 105 -1.91 12.49 -3.23
C THR A 105 -1.39 13.40 -2.10
N ALA A 106 -2.18 14.39 -1.67
CA ALA A 106 -1.74 15.40 -0.73
C ALA A 106 -1.47 14.79 0.65
N ARG A 107 -0.23 14.90 1.11
CA ARG A 107 0.19 14.47 2.45
C ARG A 107 1.07 15.52 3.09
N PHE A 108 1.18 15.46 4.42
CA PHE A 108 2.20 16.24 5.12
C PHE A 108 3.61 15.82 4.66
N ALA A 109 4.49 16.82 4.55
CA ALA A 109 5.89 16.62 4.22
C ALA A 109 6.62 15.87 5.34
N THR A 110 7.59 15.04 4.95
CA THR A 110 8.50 14.34 5.86
C THR A 110 9.64 15.27 6.31
N ASP A 111 10.32 14.92 7.41
CA ASP A 111 11.43 15.72 7.93
C ASP A 111 12.55 15.93 6.89
N ARG A 112 12.78 14.96 5.98
CA ARG A 112 13.74 15.08 4.87
C ARG A 112 13.31 16.09 3.81
N GLU A 113 12.02 16.15 3.51
CA GLU A 113 11.44 17.09 2.54
C GLU A 113 11.38 18.51 3.12
N VAL A 114 11.25 18.64 4.44
CA VAL A 114 11.25 19.93 5.16
C VAL A 114 12.66 20.48 5.37
N ALA A 115 13.68 19.62 5.49
CA ALA A 115 15.07 20.02 5.73
C ALA A 115 15.57 21.18 4.84
N PRO A 116 15.48 21.12 3.49
CA PRO A 116 15.98 22.20 2.64
C PRO A 116 15.29 23.54 2.92
N LEU A 117 13.98 23.53 3.21
CA LEU A 117 13.22 24.73 3.55
C LEU A 117 13.66 25.38 4.87
N THR A 118 14.26 24.61 5.79
CA THR A 118 14.78 25.15 7.07
C THR A 118 16.24 25.58 7.01
N GLU A 119 16.99 25.10 6.02
CA GLU A 119 18.41 25.43 5.83
C GLU A 119 18.57 26.72 5.02
N THR A 120 17.71 26.92 4.03
CA THR A 120 17.63 28.17 3.28
C THR A 120 17.29 29.33 4.21
N LYS A 121 18.06 30.42 4.13
CA LYS A 121 17.84 31.67 4.90
C LYS A 121 17.39 32.84 4.02
N THR A 122 17.09 32.57 2.76
CA THR A 122 16.74 33.53 1.72
C THR A 122 15.40 33.17 1.08
N GLY A 123 14.66 34.14 0.57
CA GLY A 123 13.35 33.91 -0.04
C GLY A 123 12.19 34.17 0.92
N LEU A 124 11.01 33.67 0.56
CA LEU A 124 9.75 33.94 1.24
C LEU A 124 9.62 33.11 2.52
N LEU A 125 9.47 33.76 3.67
CA LEU A 125 9.14 33.08 4.92
C LEU A 125 7.69 32.59 4.89
N ILE A 126 7.49 31.28 4.75
CA ILE A 126 6.16 30.65 4.63
C ILE A 126 5.63 30.12 5.96
N GLY A 127 6.45 30.06 7.00
CA GLY A 127 6.01 29.65 8.34
C GLY A 127 7.14 29.09 9.19
N ARG A 128 6.77 28.20 10.12
CA ARG A 128 7.69 27.47 10.99
C ARG A 128 7.31 26.01 11.06
N THR A 129 8.30 25.13 11.13
CA THR A 129 8.02 23.70 11.36
C THR A 129 7.42 23.48 12.75
N LEU A 130 6.42 22.60 12.82
CA LEU A 130 5.70 22.30 14.06
C LEU A 130 6.62 21.66 15.10
N ARG A 131 7.60 20.86 14.66
CA ARG A 131 8.50 20.06 15.52
C ARG A 131 9.65 20.88 16.10
N THR A 132 10.47 21.49 15.23
CA THR A 132 11.69 22.17 15.67
C THR A 132 11.53 23.70 15.80
N LYS A 133 10.36 24.23 15.43
CA LYS A 133 10.07 25.68 15.38
C LYS A 133 11.00 26.51 14.49
N LYS A 134 11.86 25.87 13.69
CA LYS A 134 12.71 26.56 12.71
C LYS A 134 11.86 27.27 11.66
N PRO A 135 12.28 28.46 11.19
CA PRO A 135 11.62 29.14 10.09
C PRO A 135 11.74 28.32 8.80
N LEU A 136 10.71 28.42 7.95
CA LEU A 136 10.63 27.78 6.64
C LEU A 136 10.67 28.86 5.56
N TYR A 137 11.68 28.81 4.72
CA TYR A 137 11.86 29.72 3.60
C TYR A 137 11.64 28.99 2.28
N TYR A 138 10.96 29.67 1.34
CA TYR A 138 10.75 29.22 -0.02
C TYR A 138 11.45 30.18 -1.00
N ASP A 139 12.41 29.68 -1.76
CA ASP A 139 13.29 30.45 -2.64
C ASP A 139 12.99 30.30 -4.13
N GLY A 140 11.93 29.55 -4.50
CA GLY A 140 11.48 29.38 -5.88
C GLY A 140 10.51 30.45 -6.38
N PRO A 141 10.31 30.58 -7.71
CA PRO A 141 9.28 31.43 -8.28
C PRO A 141 7.88 30.87 -7.95
N ALA A 142 7.08 31.61 -7.17
CA ALA A 142 5.74 31.21 -6.79
C ALA A 142 4.82 32.40 -6.47
N HIS A 143 3.51 32.15 -6.49
CA HIS A 143 2.50 33.05 -5.95
C HIS A 143 2.07 32.57 -4.55
N LEU A 144 1.92 33.50 -3.61
CA LEU A 144 1.43 33.21 -2.26
C LEU A 144 -0.05 33.56 -2.16
N LEU A 145 -0.86 32.58 -1.75
CA LEU A 145 -2.26 32.78 -1.38
C LEU A 145 -2.43 32.51 0.11
N THR A 146 -2.63 33.57 0.89
CA THR A 146 -2.85 33.46 2.35
C THR A 146 -4.34 33.42 2.64
N MET A 147 -4.83 32.29 3.16
CA MET A 147 -6.20 32.18 3.68
C MET A 147 -6.16 32.04 5.20
N ALA A 148 -6.84 32.94 5.90
CA ALA A 148 -7.04 32.84 7.34
C ALA A 148 -8.34 33.53 7.77
N PRO A 149 -9.01 33.05 8.85
CA PRO A 149 -10.19 33.69 9.45
C PRO A 149 -9.94 35.16 9.85
N THR A 150 -10.98 35.94 10.16
CA THR A 150 -10.81 37.32 10.63
C THR A 150 -10.00 37.40 11.92
N ARG A 151 -9.23 38.49 12.12
CA ARG A 151 -8.40 38.74 13.32
C ARG A 151 -7.29 37.70 13.59
N THR A 152 -6.84 36.99 12.56
CA THR A 152 -5.73 36.01 12.67
C THR A 152 -4.37 36.53 12.16
N GLY A 153 -4.31 37.82 11.80
CA GLY A 153 -3.05 38.48 11.43
C GLY A 153 -2.63 38.37 9.96
N LYS A 154 -3.50 37.89 9.05
CA LYS A 154 -3.19 37.79 7.60
C LYS A 154 -2.68 39.10 6.97
N GLY A 155 -3.19 40.25 7.43
CA GLY A 155 -2.74 41.56 6.94
C GLY A 155 -1.31 41.88 7.40
N VAL A 156 -1.04 41.71 8.70
CA VAL A 156 0.25 42.05 9.33
C VAL A 156 1.37 41.08 8.91
N GLY A 157 1.03 39.81 8.61
CA GLY A 157 2.00 38.81 8.19
C GLY A 157 2.37 38.85 6.71
N THR A 158 1.53 39.41 5.84
CA THR A 158 1.79 39.50 4.39
C THR A 158 2.27 40.89 3.98
N VAL A 159 1.75 41.94 4.63
CA VAL A 159 2.15 43.31 4.38
C VAL A 159 2.66 43.87 5.70
N ILE A 160 3.96 44.17 5.76
CA ILE A 160 4.49 45.03 6.81
C ILE A 160 4.18 46.46 6.35
N PRO A 161 3.23 47.17 6.97
CA PRO A 161 3.04 48.57 6.65
C PRO A 161 4.32 49.30 7.05
N ASN A 162 5.09 49.73 6.05
CA ASN A 162 6.12 50.72 6.28
C ASN A 162 5.39 52.06 6.42
N LEU A 163 5.39 52.64 7.62
CA LEU A 163 4.92 54.00 7.86
C LEU A 163 6.01 54.99 7.47
#